data_AF-A0A3S0ZVM2-F1
#
_entry.id   AF-A0A3S0ZVM2-F1
#
_cell.length_a   1.000
_cell.length_b   1.000
_cell.length_c   1.000
_cell.angle_alpha   90.00
_cell.angle_beta   90.00
_cell.angle_gamma   90.00
#
_symmetry.space_group_name_H-M   'P 1'
#
loop_
_entity.id
_entity.type
_entity.pdbx_description
1 polymer ?
#
loop_
_entity_poly.entity_id
_entity_poly.type
_entity_poly.pdbx_seq_one_letter_code
_entity_poly.pdbx_strand_id
1 'polypeptide(L)' 'MSRNTKNHNNVLIPTKKTKKNPLNKEQKQYNRLVSKMRIIIENIFAILKKFKIITEKYRNRRKKIWFKI' A
#
# COMPACT_ATOMS: atom_id res chain seq x y z
N MET A 1 17.38 -20.18 1.51
CA MET A 1 16.63 -18.96 1.89
C MET A 1 15.17 -19.11 1.46
N SER A 2 14.36 -19.84 2.22
CA SER A 2 12.92 -19.98 1.94
C SER A 2 12.21 -18.69 2.34
N ARG A 3 11.52 -18.02 1.40
CA ARG A 3 10.83 -16.75 1.69
C ARG A 3 9.47 -17.06 2.29
N ASN A 4 9.30 -16.65 3.54
CA ASN A 4 8.11 -16.71 4.38
C ASN A 4 6.83 -16.32 3.62
N THR A 5 6.11 -17.29 3.07
CA THR A 5 4.72 -17.13 2.63
C THR A 5 3.84 -17.59 3.77
N LYS A 6 3.70 -16.76 4.81
CA LYS A 6 2.51 -16.86 5.65
C LYS A 6 1.34 -16.57 4.72
N ASN A 7 0.58 -17.59 4.34
CA ASN A 7 -0.57 -17.46 3.46
C ASN A 7 -1.61 -16.61 4.18
N HIS A 8 -1.58 -15.31 3.91
CA HIS A 8 -2.63 -14.41 4.33
C HIS A 8 -3.75 -14.56 3.29
N ASN A 9 -4.75 -15.38 3.61
CA ASN A 9 -5.86 -15.74 2.70
C ASN A 9 -6.60 -14.50 2.13
N ASN A 10 -6.47 -13.34 2.77
CA ASN A 10 -7.17 -12.11 2.42
C ASN A 10 -6.29 -11.09 1.67
N VAL A 11 -5.07 -11.44 1.27
CA VAL A 11 -4.12 -10.50 0.64
C VAL A 11 -3.75 -10.93 -0.76
N LEU A 12 -4.01 -10.06 -1.74
CA LEU A 12 -3.55 -10.23 -3.12
C LEU A 12 -2.06 -9.85 -3.24
N ILE A 13 -1.20 -10.86 -3.33
CA ILE A 13 0.26 -10.70 -3.43
C ILE A 13 0.71 -11.04 -4.86
N PRO A 14 1.31 -10.10 -5.61
CA PRO A 14 1.89 -10.39 -6.91
C PRO A 14 2.97 -11.48 -6.85
N THR A 15 3.00 -12.33 -7.86
CA THR A 15 4.01 -13.37 -8.01
C THR A 15 5.37 -12.75 -8.33
N LYS A 16 6.40 -13.08 -7.54
CA LYS A 16 7.77 -12.57 -7.76
C LYS A 16 8.53 -13.46 -8.74
N LYS A 17 9.15 -12.83 -9.76
CA LYS A 17 10.15 -13.46 -10.63
C LYS A 17 11.38 -13.86 -9.80
N THR A 18 12.00 -15.00 -10.12
CA THR A 18 13.34 -15.35 -9.63
C THR A 18 14.24 -15.76 -10.79
N LYS A 19 15.56 -15.90 -10.56
CA LYS A 19 16.51 -16.31 -11.61
C LYS A 19 16.17 -17.70 -12.19
N LYS A 20 15.76 -18.64 -11.33
CA LYS A 20 15.45 -20.02 -11.73
C LYS A 20 14.01 -20.19 -12.20
N ASN A 21 13.07 -19.40 -11.67
CA ASN A 21 11.66 -19.50 -12.00
C ASN A 21 11.18 -18.17 -12.63
N PRO A 22 11.20 -18.08 -13.98
CA PRO A 22 10.61 -16.95 -14.70
C PRO A 22 9.08 -16.97 -14.56
N LEU A 23 8.45 -15.81 -14.74
CA LEU A 23 6.99 -15.70 -14.68
C LEU A 23 6.36 -16.26 -15.94
N ASN A 24 5.38 -17.14 -15.77
CA ASN A 24 4.56 -17.63 -16.87
C ASN A 24 3.54 -16.57 -17.33
N LYS A 25 2.91 -16.76 -18.50
CA LYS A 25 1.95 -15.80 -19.07
C LYS A 25 0.80 -15.47 -18.11
N GLU A 26 0.21 -16.47 -17.49
CA GLU A 26 -0.89 -16.31 -16.52
C GLU A 26 -0.46 -15.51 -15.28
N GLN A 27 0.73 -15.80 -14.74
CA GLN A 27 1.26 -15.06 -13.59
C GLN A 27 1.52 -13.59 -13.92
N LYS A 28 1.97 -13.29 -15.15
CA LYS A 28 2.12 -11.90 -15.61
C LYS A 28 0.77 -11.21 -15.73
N GLN A 29 -0.25 -11.90 -16.24
CA GLN A 29 -1.61 -11.37 -16.35
C GLN A 29 -2.23 -11.11 -14.97
N TYR A 30 -2.09 -12.05 -14.04
CA TYR A 30 -2.50 -11.88 -12.65
C TYR A 30 -1.83 -10.66 -12.01
N ASN A 31 -0.49 -10.54 -12.12
CA ASN A 31 0.23 -9.39 -11.60
C ASN A 31 -0.26 -8.07 -12.21
N ARG A 32 -0.56 -8.04 -13.51
CA ARG A 32 -1.10 -6.85 -14.18
C ARG A 32 -2.46 -6.45 -13.63
N LEU A 33 -3.34 -7.41 -13.34
CA LEU A 33 -4.65 -7.15 -12.72
C LEU A 33 -4.48 -6.59 -11.30
N VAL A 34 -3.62 -7.21 -10.49
CA VAL A 34 -3.33 -6.71 -9.14
C VAL A 34 -2.73 -5.30 -9.16
N SER A 35 -1.80 -5.03 -10.09
CA SER A 35 -1.23 -3.68 -10.27
C SER A 35 -2.29 -2.65 -10.68
N LYS A 36 -3.23 -3.00 -11.56
CA LYS A 36 -4.35 -2.11 -11.92
C LYS A 36 -5.22 -1.75 -10.70
N MET A 37 -5.45 -2.69 -9.79
CA MET A 37 -6.20 -2.40 -8.56
C MET A 37 -5.38 -1.53 -7.59
N ARG A 38 -4.07 -1.79 -7.47
CA ARG A 38 -3.19 -1.06 -6.54
C ARG A 38 -2.94 0.39 -6.94
N ILE A 39 -2.89 0.71 -8.24
CA ILE A 39 -2.52 2.06 -8.70
C ILE A 39 -3.44 3.16 -8.14
N ILE A 40 -4.74 2.87 -7.98
CA ILE A 40 -5.72 3.80 -7.43
C ILE A 40 -5.37 4.12 -5.98
N ILE A 41 -5.12 3.08 -5.18
CA ILE A 41 -4.77 3.19 -3.76
C ILE A 41 -3.41 3.87 -3.60
N GLU A 42 -2.43 3.53 -4.43
CA GLU A 42 -1.10 4.15 -4.42
C GLU A 42 -1.16 5.65 -4.76
N ASN A 43 -2.00 6.06 -5.72
CA ASN A 43 -2.23 7.47 -6.03
C ASN A 43 -2.85 8.23 -4.85
N ILE A 44 -3.84 7.64 -4.17
CA ILE A 44 -4.43 8.23 -2.96
C ILE A 44 -3.37 8.35 -1.86
N PHE A 45 -2.58 7.32 -1.61
CA PHE A 45 -1.49 7.39 -0.63
C PHE A 45 -0.44 8.44 -0.99
N ALA A 46 -0.12 8.61 -2.28
CA ALA A 46 0.81 9.65 -2.73
C ALA A 46 0.25 11.05 -2.40
N ILE A 47 -1.04 11.29 -2.63
CA ILE A 47 -1.71 12.54 -2.26
C ILE A 47 -1.67 12.76 -0.75
N LEU A 48 -2.03 11.74 0.03
CA LEU A 48 -2.03 11.82 1.50
C LEU A 48 -0.63 12.12 2.07
N LYS A 49 0.41 11.52 1.48
CA LYS A 49 1.81 11.79 1.86
C LYS A 49 2.26 13.19 1.43
N LYS A 50 1.86 13.65 0.24
CA LYS A 50 2.18 14.98 -0.27
C LYS A 50 1.66 16.09 0.65
N PHE A 51 0.43 15.94 1.16
CA PHE A 51 -0.14 16.86 2.15
C PHE A 51 0.29 16.58 3.59
N LYS A 52 1.22 15.63 3.77
CA LYS A 52 1.77 15.21 5.06
C LYS A 52 0.74 14.74 6.09
N ILE A 53 -0.45 14.38 5.63
CA ILE A 53 -1.59 13.95 6.47
C ILE A 53 -1.21 12.70 7.27
N ILE A 54 -0.52 11.76 6.63
CA ILE A 54 -0.12 10.49 7.25
C ILE A 54 1.35 10.43 7.66
N THR A 55 2.19 11.37 7.18
CA THR A 55 3.64 11.31 7.39
C THR A 55 4.08 12.10 8.61
N GLU A 56 3.40 13.20 8.93
CA GLU A 56 3.74 14.03 10.08
C GLU A 56 2.85 13.69 11.28
N LYS A 57 3.43 13.78 12.48
CA LYS A 57 2.65 13.66 13.71
C LYS A 57 1.67 14.83 13.78
N TYR A 58 0.39 14.54 13.99
CA TYR A 58 -0.62 15.57 14.15
C TYR A 58 -0.26 16.52 15.29
N ARG A 59 -0.03 17.80 14.95
CA ARG A 59 0.22 18.87 15.92
C ARG A 59 -1.04 19.74 16.03
N ASN A 60 -1.93 19.34 16.94
CA ASN A 60 -3.16 20.07 17.27
C ASN A 60 -2.84 21.49 17.80
N ARG A 61 -2.71 22.48 16.91
CA ARG A 61 -2.60 23.91 17.25
C ARG A 61 -3.98 24.54 17.46
N ARG A 62 -4.91 23.82 18.11
CA ARG A 62 -6.11 24.47 18.60
C ARG A 62 -5.66 25.47 19.65
N LYS A 63 -5.76 26.78 19.34
CA LYS A 63 -5.95 27.78 20.40
C LYS A 63 -7.10 27.22 21.21
N LYS A 64 -6.87 26.93 22.50
CA LYS A 64 -7.96 26.64 23.44
C LYS A 64 -8.89 27.85 23.31
N ILE A 65 -9.94 27.74 22.50
CA ILE A 65 -11.05 28.66 22.61
C ILE A 65 -11.67 28.24 23.93
N TRP A 66 -11.37 29.04 24.94
CA TRP A 66 -11.95 28.97 26.26
C TRP A 66 -13.45 29.21 26.08
N PHE A 67 -14.18 28.18 25.70
CA PHE A 67 -15.60 28.12 26.00
C PHE A 67 -15.67 27.56 27.41
N LYS A 68 -15.63 28.49 28.37
CA LYS A 68 -16.09 28.25 29.73
C LYS A 68 -17.60 28.12 29.63
N ILE A 69 -18.07 26.88 29.67
CA ILE A 69 -19.40 26.54 30.16
C ILE A 69 -19.26 26.42 31.68
#